data_AF-A0A1K1T3E3-F1
#
_entry.id   AF-A0A1K1T3E3-F1
#
_cell.length_a   1.000
_cell.length_b   1.000
_cell.length_c   1.000
_cell.angle_alpha   90.00
_cell.angle_beta   90.00
_cell.angle_gamma   90.00
#
_symmetry.space_group_name_H-M   'P 1'
#
loop_
_entity.id
_entity.type
_entity.pdbx_description
1 polymer ?
#
loop_
_entity_poly.entity_id
_entity_poly.type
_entity_poly.pdbx_seq_one_letter_code
_entity_poly.pdbx_strand_id
1 'polypeptide(L)'
;MYAPSLLDPAAESLKLADSGGATEVARKARTLLGDRFSSVTFMYVLMRAFEVEYTAACDAARWHEFHGGPRALSDAELEKLLAPWLDR
;
A
#
# COMPACT_ATOMS: atom_id res chain seq x y z
N MET A 1 -14.61 -9.94 -1.47
CA MET A 1 -14.27 -8.60 -2.00
C MET A 1 -15.03 -7.59 -1.17
N TYR A 2 -14.35 -6.62 -0.55
CA TYR A 2 -15.01 -5.59 0.28
C TYR A 2 -15.61 -4.49 -0.61
N ALA A 3 -16.68 -3.86 -0.14
CA ALA A 3 -17.24 -2.69 -0.80
C ALA A 3 -16.26 -1.49 -0.69
N PRO A 4 -16.15 -0.65 -1.74
CA PRO A 4 -15.33 0.57 -1.72
C PRO A 4 -15.55 1.45 -0.48
N SER A 5 -16.81 1.62 -0.06
CA SER A 5 -17.18 2.41 1.11
C SER A 5 -16.55 1.95 2.43
N LEU A 6 -16.09 0.69 2.52
CA LEU A 6 -15.41 0.14 3.68
C LEU A 6 -13.89 0.38 3.66
N LEU A 7 -13.33 0.76 2.51
CA LEU A 7 -11.90 0.93 2.27
C LEU A 7 -11.52 2.39 1.98
N ASP A 8 -12.41 3.17 1.38
CA ASP A 8 -12.24 4.59 1.09
C ASP A 8 -11.76 5.40 2.30
N PRO A 9 -12.32 5.22 3.53
CA PRO A 9 -11.82 5.97 4.69
C PRO A 9 -10.34 5.70 5.02
N ALA A 10 -9.86 4.48 4.78
CA ALA A 10 -8.46 4.13 4.97
C ALA A 10 -7.58 4.80 3.89
N ALA A 11 -8.05 4.86 2.65
CA ALA A 11 -7.33 5.55 1.56
C ALA A 11 -7.24 7.06 1.80
N GLU A 12 -8.33 7.71 2.18
CA GLU A 12 -8.32 9.15 2.50
C GLU A 12 -7.41 9.46 3.70
N SER A 13 -7.47 8.62 4.75
CA SER A 13 -6.58 8.77 5.92
C SER A 13 -5.11 8.57 5.57
N LEU A 14 -4.81 7.71 4.60
CA LEU A 14 -3.45 7.45 4.14
C LEU A 14 -2.93 8.59 3.25
N LYS A 15 -3.79 9.20 2.43
CA LYS A 15 -3.45 10.38 1.63
C LYS A 15 -3.12 11.61 2.49
N LEU A 16 -3.79 11.76 3.62
CA LEU A 16 -3.56 12.86 4.57
C LEU A 16 -2.41 12.60 5.55
N ALA A 17 -1.87 11.38 5.56
CA ALA A 17 -0.71 11.06 6.37
C ALA A 17 0.52 11.78 5.81
N ASP A 18 1.32 12.36 6.70
CA ASP A 18 2.70 12.68 6.35
C ASP A 18 3.41 11.36 6.04
N SER A 19 3.72 11.13 4.77
CA SER A 19 4.24 9.85 4.29
C SER A 19 5.76 9.84 4.42
N GLY A 20 6.28 9.32 5.54
CA GLY A 20 7.73 9.16 5.76
C GLY A 20 8.40 8.05 4.94
N GLY A 21 7.86 7.75 3.75
CA GLY A 21 8.34 6.72 2.82
C GLY A 21 7.30 5.63 2.51
N ALA A 22 7.56 4.84 1.48
CA ALA A 22 6.72 3.75 1.00
C ALA A 22 6.49 2.66 2.05
N THR A 23 7.52 2.32 2.84
CA THR A 23 7.42 1.33 3.92
C THR A 23 6.52 1.84 5.06
N GLU A 24 6.60 3.13 5.40
CA GLU A 24 5.72 3.73 6.40
C GLU A 24 4.27 3.76 5.90
N VAL A 25 4.06 4.17 4.65
CA VAL A 25 2.75 4.11 3.97
C VAL A 25 2.18 2.69 4.03
N ALA A 26 2.99 1.66 3.74
CA ALA A 26 2.56 0.28 3.77
C ALA A 26 2.15 -0.18 5.18
N ARG A 27 2.98 0.10 6.20
CA ARG A 27 2.65 -0.22 7.61
C ARG A 27 1.40 0.53 8.07
N LYS A 28 1.25 1.80 7.69
CA LYS A 28 0.08 2.61 8.04
C LYS A 28 -1.19 2.09 7.38
N ALA A 29 -1.13 1.69 6.11
CA ALA A 29 -2.23 1.03 5.42
C ALA A 29 -2.66 -0.25 6.15
N ARG A 30 -1.70 -1.07 6.60
CA ARG A 30 -1.98 -2.26 7.42
C ARG A 30 -2.71 -1.91 8.71
N THR A 31 -2.27 -0.90 9.44
CA THR A 31 -2.92 -0.42 10.67
C THR A 31 -4.34 0.09 10.42
N LEU A 32 -4.54 0.89 9.36
CA LEU A 32 -5.86 1.45 9.02
C LEU A 32 -6.86 0.40 8.55
N LEU A 33 -6.39 -0.63 7.85
CA LEU A 33 -7.22 -1.72 7.35
C LEU A 33 -7.53 -2.75 8.44
N GLY A 34 -6.63 -2.98 9.40
CA GLY A 34 -6.81 -3.93 10.49
C GLY A 34 -7.15 -5.33 9.98
N ASP A 35 -8.22 -5.93 10.47
CA ASP A 35 -8.68 -7.27 10.06
C ASP A 35 -9.07 -7.36 8.57
N ARG A 36 -9.30 -6.23 7.91
CA ARG A 36 -9.59 -6.17 6.46
C ARG A 36 -8.32 -6.18 5.62
N PHE A 37 -7.15 -6.19 6.24
CA PHE A 37 -5.88 -6.14 5.54
C PHE A 37 -5.64 -7.42 4.73
N SER A 38 -5.36 -7.24 3.44
CA SER A 38 -5.03 -8.28 2.48
C SER A 38 -4.28 -7.64 1.31
N SER A 39 -3.60 -8.44 0.48
CA SER A 39 -2.97 -7.92 -0.75
C SER A 39 -3.93 -7.10 -1.60
N VAL A 40 -5.19 -7.55 -1.74
CA VAL A 40 -6.20 -6.87 -2.57
C VAL A 40 -6.65 -5.54 -1.97
N THR A 41 -6.91 -5.49 -0.67
CA THR A 41 -7.34 -4.25 0.01
C THR A 41 -6.20 -3.25 0.13
N PHE A 42 -4.96 -3.73 0.28
CA PHE A 42 -3.76 -2.90 0.23
C PHE A 42 -3.56 -2.27 -1.15
N MET A 43 -3.64 -3.06 -2.23
CA MET A 43 -3.59 -2.55 -3.60
C MET A 43 -4.63 -1.47 -3.84
N TYR A 44 -5.88 -1.73 -3.46
CA TYR A 44 -6.97 -0.78 -3.62
C TYR A 44 -6.66 0.56 -2.94
N VAL A 45 -6.19 0.52 -1.69
CA VAL A 45 -5.87 1.72 -0.92
C VAL A 45 -4.71 2.51 -1.54
N LEU A 46 -3.65 1.84 -2.03
CA LEU A 46 -2.55 2.49 -2.74
C LEU A 46 -3.02 3.21 -4.01
N MET A 47 -3.79 2.50 -4.84
CA MET A 47 -4.34 3.06 -6.08
C MET A 47 -5.26 4.25 -5.80
N ARG A 48 -6.05 4.18 -4.72
CA ARG A 48 -7.02 5.22 -4.36
C ARG A 48 -6.37 6.45 -3.73
N ALA A 49 -5.38 6.27 -2.86
CA ALA A 49 -4.75 7.35 -2.09
C ALA A 49 -3.71 8.13 -2.91
N PHE A 50 -2.89 7.42 -3.67
CA PHE A 50 -1.70 7.97 -4.33
C PHE A 50 -1.73 7.81 -5.86
N GLU A 51 -2.83 7.31 -6.43
CA GLU A 51 -2.97 7.06 -7.87
C GLU A 51 -1.90 6.10 -8.41
N VAL A 52 -1.43 5.18 -7.55
CA VAL A 52 -0.47 4.13 -7.93
C VAL A 52 -1.10 3.27 -9.03
N GLU A 53 -0.34 2.99 -10.08
CA GLU A 53 -0.83 2.14 -11.17
C GLU A 53 -1.03 0.69 -10.70
N TYR A 54 -1.99 0.00 -11.32
CA TYR A 54 -2.37 -1.36 -10.93
C TYR A 54 -1.18 -2.33 -10.88
N THR A 55 -0.28 -2.28 -11.86
CA THR A 55 0.91 -3.14 -11.93
C THR A 55 1.88 -2.87 -10.79
N ALA A 56 2.13 -1.60 -10.47
CA ALA A 56 2.96 -1.20 -9.34
C ALA A 56 2.31 -1.59 -7.99
N ALA A 57 0.97 -1.46 -7.87
CA ALA A 57 0.24 -1.88 -6.69
C ALA A 57 0.30 -3.41 -6.48
N CYS A 58 0.15 -4.20 -7.57
CA CYS A 58 0.37 -5.65 -7.55
C CYS A 58 1.76 -6.00 -7.05
N ASP A 59 2.77 -5.29 -7.55
CA ASP A 59 4.16 -5.54 -7.19
C ASP A 59 4.45 -5.18 -5.73
N ALA A 60 3.90 -4.07 -5.25
CA ALA A 60 3.99 -3.62 -3.85
C ALA A 60 3.29 -4.59 -2.89
N ALA A 61 2.22 -5.26 -3.32
CA ALA A 61 1.52 -6.25 -2.50
C ALA A 61 2.35 -7.51 -2.20
N ARG A 62 3.52 -7.66 -2.85
CA ARG A 62 4.52 -8.71 -2.58
C ARG A 62 5.56 -8.30 -1.54
N TRP A 63 5.42 -7.14 -0.90
CA TRP A 63 6.32 -6.69 0.15
C TRP A 63 6.47 -7.73 1.25
N HIS A 64 7.71 -7.95 1.70
CA HIS A 64 8.09 -9.08 2.54
C HIS A 64 7.36 -9.14 3.88
N GLU A 65 6.96 -7.99 4.44
CA GLU A 65 6.15 -7.94 5.67
C GLU A 65 4.72 -8.47 5.47
N PHE A 66 4.25 -8.54 4.22
CA PHE A 66 2.91 -9.02 3.85
C PHE A 66 2.93 -10.39 3.21
N HIS A 67 4.00 -10.71 2.48
CA HIS A 67 4.14 -11.94 1.74
C HIS A 67 5.55 -12.53 1.88
N GLY A 68 5.66 -13.70 2.51
CA GLY A 68 6.91 -14.45 2.53
C GLY A 68 7.17 -15.17 1.20
N GLY A 69 8.42 -15.28 0.77
CA GLY A 69 8.80 -16.09 -0.38
C GLY A 69 10.02 -15.57 -1.15
N PRO A 70 10.53 -16.35 -2.12
CA PRO A 70 11.74 -16.01 -2.89
C PRO A 70 11.57 -14.81 -3.84
N ARG A 71 10.34 -14.32 -4.02
CA ARG A 71 10.01 -13.11 -4.81
C ARG A 71 9.43 -11.99 -3.95
N ALA A 72 9.62 -12.07 -2.64
CA ALA A 72 9.20 -11.01 -1.73
C ALA A 72 10.00 -9.74 -2.01
N LEU A 73 9.30 -8.63 -2.09
CA LEU A 73 9.89 -7.32 -2.32
C LEU A 73 10.50 -6.82 -1.01
N SER A 74 11.76 -6.39 -1.02
CA SER A 74 12.42 -5.81 0.16
C SER A 74 11.95 -4.38 0.45
N ASP A 75 12.31 -3.82 1.61
CA ASP A 75 12.03 -2.43 1.97
C ASP A 75 12.59 -1.46 0.92
N ALA A 76 13.87 -1.61 0.53
CA ALA A 76 14.50 -0.73 -0.44
C ALA A 76 13.86 -0.83 -1.84
N GLU A 77 13.43 -2.02 -2.24
CA GLU A 77 12.71 -2.21 -3.50
C GLU A 77 11.30 -1.61 -3.45
N LEU A 78 10.62 -1.65 -2.29
CA LEU A 78 9.33 -0.99 -2.10
C LEU A 78 9.46 0.53 -2.21
N GLU A 79 10.46 1.10 -1.53
CA GLU A 79 10.75 2.55 -1.61
C GLU A 79 11.00 2.96 -3.05
N LYS A 80 11.88 2.24 -3.75
CA LYS A 80 12.17 2.53 -5.17
C LYS A 80 10.94 2.36 -6.06
N LEU A 81 10.12 1.34 -5.81
CA LEU A 81 8.93 1.06 -6.59
C LEU A 81 7.90 2.19 -6.46
N LEU A 82 7.66 2.71 -5.25
CA LEU A 82 6.59 3.68 -5.00
C LEU A 82 7.07 5.15 -5.02
N ALA A 83 8.37 5.41 -5.05
CA ALA A 83 8.96 6.76 -5.15
C ALA A 83 8.29 7.67 -6.19
N PRO A 84 7.95 7.22 -7.43
CA PRO A 84 7.31 8.09 -8.41
C PRO A 84 5.95 8.68 -7.99
N TRP A 85 5.29 8.05 -7.01
CA TRP A 85 3.97 8.47 -6.51
C TRP A 85 4.05 9.16 -5.15
N LEU A 86 5.07 8.88 -4.34
CA LEU A 86 5.17 9.33 -2.94
C LEU A 86 6.14 10.50 -2.73
N ASP A 87 7.11 10.73 -3.61
CA ASP A 87 8.09 11.84 -3.49
C ASP A 87 7.53 13.19 -4.01
N ARG A 88 6.24 13.45 -3.79
CA ARG A 88 5.53 14.65 -4.29
C ARG A 88 5.41 15.78 -3.29
#